data_AF-A0A382RAH5-F1
#
_entry.id   AF-A0A382RAH5-F1
#
_cell.length_a   1.000
_cell.length_b   1.000
_cell.length_c   1.000
_cell.angle_alpha   90.00
_cell.angle_beta   90.00
_cell.angle_gamma   90.00
#
_symmetry.space_group_name_H-M   'P 1'
#
loop_
_entity.id
_entity.type
_entity.pdbx_description
1 polymer ?
#
loop_
_entity_poly.entity_id
_entity_poly.type
_entity_poly.pdbx_seq_one_letter_code
_entity_poly.pdbx_strand_id
1 'polypeptide(L)'
;HPNIGTGGGRDYLSAFPGSREMLSRYDVIFLGDVGVGKGQLSAKDAGLIKGLVEQQGSGLVFMPGRRGNHLSLMNSALKELMPVELDDAKPTGVGLQNESVLTLSNRGRGHLLTRFDADEMVNEQIWKMLPGFYWSTAVAKSRPGSEVLAVHSELRNQWGRIPLLAIRSAGRGKVLFMGTDSAWRWRRGVEDKFHYRFWSQVARWMAHKRHLAEKEGIRLSFTPETPKVGDTVFLQATVLDEAGFPLENGEVNGAIVSPTGRGEQLELSEVEGGWGVYSTEFSPPEGGPFEITIEAPEHDRELKTKLTVSLPKREKLGRPVNR
;
A
#
# COMPACT_ATOMS: atom_id res chain seq x y z
N HIS A 1 -15.16 5.64 -20.03
CA HIS A 1 -15.82 5.41 -21.33
C HIS A 1 -14.71 5.40 -22.40
N PRO A 2 -14.52 4.33 -23.18
CA PRO A 2 -13.45 4.27 -24.19
C PRO A 2 -13.68 5.15 -25.42
N ASN A 3 -14.90 5.69 -25.60
CA ASN A 3 -15.26 6.64 -26.67
C ASN A 3 -15.45 8.08 -26.17
N ILE A 4 -15.22 8.35 -24.88
CA ILE A 4 -15.02 9.72 -24.44
C ILE A 4 -13.56 10.00 -24.79
N GLY A 5 -13.30 11.01 -25.62
CA GLY A 5 -11.94 11.45 -25.93
C GLY A 5 -11.13 11.63 -24.64
N THR A 6 -9.81 11.58 -24.73
CA THR A 6 -8.94 11.87 -23.58
C THR A 6 -9.43 13.14 -22.90
N GLY A 7 -9.79 13.04 -21.61
CA GLY A 7 -10.16 14.22 -20.84
C GLY A 7 -9.08 15.28 -21.00
N GLY A 8 -9.50 16.52 -21.25
CA GLY A 8 -8.60 17.66 -21.46
C GLY A 8 -8.77 18.66 -20.34
N GLY A 9 -7.67 19.29 -19.92
CA GLY A 9 -7.66 20.30 -18.86
C GLY A 9 -6.29 20.39 -18.20
N ARG A 10 -6.14 21.38 -17.32
CA ARG A 10 -4.88 21.64 -16.60
C ARG A 10 -4.35 20.43 -15.82
N ASP A 11 -5.25 19.60 -15.32
CA ASP A 11 -4.92 18.46 -14.45
C ASP A 11 -4.94 17.11 -15.19
N TYR A 12 -5.15 17.11 -16.51
CA TYR A 12 -5.10 15.90 -17.33
C TYR A 12 -3.74 15.74 -17.98
N LEU A 13 -3.18 14.54 -17.89
CA LEU A 13 -1.98 14.17 -18.61
C LEU A 13 -2.31 13.73 -20.03
N SER A 14 -1.48 14.11 -21.00
CA SER A 14 -1.60 13.67 -22.39
C SER A 14 -1.23 12.19 -22.59
N ALA A 15 -0.39 11.64 -21.70
CA ALA A 15 0.05 10.26 -21.71
C ALA A 15 0.43 9.79 -20.29
N PHE A 16 0.61 8.47 -20.13
CA PHE A 16 1.11 7.90 -18.89
C PHE A 16 2.56 8.37 -18.59
N PRO A 17 2.92 8.71 -17.34
CA PRO A 17 4.28 9.05 -16.95
C PRO A 17 5.27 7.88 -17.16
N GLY A 18 5.93 7.85 -18.32
CA GLY A 18 6.76 6.71 -18.76
C GLY A 18 8.16 6.58 -18.12
N SER A 19 8.45 7.33 -17.06
CA SER A 19 9.73 7.32 -16.34
C SER A 19 9.54 7.34 -14.82
N ARG A 20 10.59 6.99 -14.08
CA ARG A 20 10.55 6.96 -12.61
C ARG A 20 10.36 8.35 -12.03
N GLU A 21 11.05 9.34 -12.56
CA GLU A 21 11.06 10.73 -12.10
C GLU A 21 9.69 11.38 -12.31
N MET A 22 9.02 11.07 -13.41
CA MET A 22 7.67 11.61 -13.64
C MET A 22 6.63 10.92 -12.75
N LEU A 23 6.71 9.59 -12.61
CA LEU A 23 5.75 8.83 -11.82
C LEU A 23 5.97 9.01 -10.31
N SER A 24 7.20 9.34 -9.89
CA SER A 24 7.52 9.58 -8.49
C SER A 24 6.75 10.75 -7.92
N ARG A 25 6.17 11.66 -8.70
CA ARG A 25 5.38 12.80 -8.21
C ARG A 25 4.02 12.42 -7.63
N TYR A 26 3.57 11.17 -7.81
CA TYR A 26 2.22 10.74 -7.43
C TYR A 26 2.24 9.86 -6.17
N ASP A 27 1.44 10.25 -5.17
CA ASP A 27 1.33 9.50 -3.91
C ASP A 27 0.43 8.27 -4.03
N VAL A 28 -0.62 8.34 -4.85
CA VAL A 28 -1.62 7.28 -5.00
C VAL A 28 -2.04 7.13 -6.46
N ILE A 29 -2.06 5.89 -6.94
CA ILE A 29 -2.50 5.55 -8.30
C ILE A 29 -3.82 4.76 -8.21
N PHE A 30 -4.81 5.17 -8.99
CA PHE A 30 -6.08 4.46 -9.14
C PHE A 30 -6.16 3.82 -10.54
N LEU A 31 -6.33 2.51 -10.60
CA LEU A 31 -6.50 1.76 -11.85
C LEU A 31 -7.97 1.34 -12.01
N GLY A 32 -8.73 2.20 -12.70
CA GLY A 32 -10.16 2.04 -12.96
C GLY A 32 -10.46 1.33 -14.28
N ASP A 33 -10.75 0.02 -14.23
CA ASP A 33 -11.05 -0.84 -15.38
C ASP A 33 -10.04 -0.67 -16.54
N VAL A 34 -8.76 -0.64 -16.16
CA VAL A 34 -7.58 -0.59 -17.02
C VAL A 34 -6.80 -1.90 -16.88
N GLY A 35 -6.16 -2.31 -17.96
CA GLY A 35 -5.36 -3.52 -18.11
C GLY A 35 -3.98 -3.23 -18.72
N VAL A 36 -3.30 -4.29 -19.14
CA VAL A 36 -2.05 -4.22 -19.92
C VAL A 36 -2.32 -4.63 -21.36
N GLY A 37 -1.93 -3.80 -22.32
CA GLY A 37 -2.10 -4.08 -23.74
C GLY A 37 -2.20 -2.82 -24.61
N LYS A 38 -2.61 -3.01 -25.87
CA LYS A 38 -2.73 -1.92 -26.85
C LYS A 38 -3.71 -0.85 -26.37
N GLY A 39 -3.24 0.40 -26.29
CA GLY A 39 -4.05 1.54 -25.83
C GLY A 39 -4.35 1.55 -24.32
N GLN A 40 -3.65 0.74 -23.54
CA GLN A 40 -3.74 0.69 -22.08
C GLN A 40 -2.31 0.76 -21.50
N LEU A 41 -2.06 0.21 -20.31
CA LEU A 41 -0.71 0.17 -19.75
C LEU A 41 0.19 -0.76 -20.58
N SER A 42 1.46 -0.40 -20.72
CA SER A 42 2.49 -1.34 -21.17
C SER A 42 3.00 -2.20 -20.01
N ALA A 43 3.75 -3.26 -20.32
CA ALA A 43 4.43 -4.07 -19.30
C ALA A 43 5.46 -3.23 -18.51
N LYS A 44 6.10 -2.26 -19.18
CA LYS A 44 7.02 -1.30 -18.54
C LYS A 44 6.28 -0.43 -17.52
N ASP A 45 5.10 0.09 -17.88
CA ASP A 45 4.29 0.93 -16.98
C ASP A 45 3.86 0.15 -15.74
N ALA A 46 3.44 -1.11 -15.92
CA ALA A 46 3.12 -2.02 -14.82
C ALA A 46 4.32 -2.23 -13.87
N GLY A 47 5.54 -2.35 -14.43
CA GLY A 47 6.78 -2.41 -13.65
C GLY A 47 7.08 -1.12 -12.89
N LEU A 48 6.87 0.05 -13.52
CA LEU A 48 7.05 1.34 -12.87
C LEU A 48 6.08 1.52 -11.69
N ILE A 49 4.79 1.19 -11.88
CA ILE A 49 3.79 1.24 -10.82
C ILE A 49 4.17 0.30 -9.67
N LYS A 50 4.64 -0.93 -9.98
CA LYS A 50 5.10 -1.86 -8.94
C LYS A 50 6.25 -1.27 -8.12
N GLY A 51 7.29 -0.76 -8.78
CA GLY A 51 8.43 -0.13 -8.11
C GLY A 51 8.02 1.05 -7.24
N LEU A 52 7.15 1.92 -7.74
CA LEU A 52 6.63 3.07 -6.97
C LEU A 52 5.90 2.62 -5.68
N VAL A 53 5.08 1.58 -5.76
CA VAL A 53 4.36 1.05 -4.58
C VAL A 53 5.35 0.43 -3.59
N GLU A 54 6.17 -0.51 -4.05
CA GLU A 54 7.01 -1.31 -3.16
C GLU A 54 8.19 -0.53 -2.57
N GLN A 55 8.76 0.42 -3.31
CA GLN A 55 10.01 1.08 -2.94
C GLN A 55 9.77 2.52 -2.47
N GLN A 56 8.85 3.23 -3.12
CA GLN A 56 8.51 4.62 -2.81
C GLN A 56 7.31 4.76 -1.87
N GLY A 57 6.73 3.65 -1.41
CA GLY A 57 5.68 3.68 -0.39
C GLY A 57 4.37 4.31 -0.86
N SER A 58 4.18 4.47 -2.17
CA SER A 58 2.93 4.98 -2.75
C SER A 58 1.79 3.97 -2.60
N GLY A 59 0.57 4.50 -2.72
CA GLY A 59 -0.64 3.70 -2.72
C GLY A 59 -1.07 3.25 -4.11
N LEU A 60 -1.62 2.03 -4.22
CA LEU A 60 -2.27 1.54 -5.43
C LEU A 60 -3.70 1.07 -5.15
N VAL A 61 -4.67 1.57 -5.91
CA VAL A 61 -6.07 1.18 -5.83
C VAL A 61 -6.50 0.49 -7.11
N PHE A 62 -6.86 -0.78 -7.02
CA PHE A 62 -7.51 -1.50 -8.11
C PHE A 62 -9.02 -1.32 -8.03
N MET A 63 -9.60 -0.77 -9.10
CA MET A 63 -11.04 -0.64 -9.30
C MET A 63 -11.43 -1.35 -10.60
N PRO A 64 -11.58 -2.67 -10.58
CA PRO A 64 -12.12 -3.42 -11.71
C PRO A 64 -13.44 -2.84 -12.22
N GLY A 65 -13.73 -3.05 -13.49
CA GLY A 65 -15.03 -2.71 -14.07
C GLY A 65 -15.51 -3.77 -15.05
N ARG A 66 -16.69 -3.50 -15.60
CA ARG A 66 -17.45 -4.43 -16.46
C ARG A 66 -16.73 -4.81 -17.74
N ARG A 67 -15.73 -4.05 -18.20
CA ARG A 67 -14.96 -4.41 -19.41
C ARG A 67 -13.99 -5.57 -19.17
N GLY A 68 -13.69 -5.90 -17.91
CA GLY A 68 -12.81 -7.02 -17.59
C GLY A 68 -11.32 -6.75 -17.82
N ASN A 69 -10.92 -5.51 -18.12
CA ASN A 69 -9.54 -5.19 -18.49
C ASN A 69 -8.54 -5.54 -17.38
N HIS A 70 -8.99 -5.44 -16.12
CA HIS A 70 -8.21 -5.74 -14.93
C HIS A 70 -7.63 -7.16 -14.89
N LEU A 71 -8.23 -8.13 -15.59
CA LEU A 71 -7.66 -9.48 -15.68
C LEU A 71 -6.29 -9.51 -16.35
N SER A 72 -6.09 -8.71 -17.39
CA SER A 72 -4.80 -8.66 -18.09
C SER A 72 -3.67 -8.11 -17.21
N LEU A 73 -3.99 -7.41 -16.11
CA LEU A 73 -2.99 -7.01 -15.10
C LEU A 73 -2.36 -8.25 -14.43
N MET A 74 -3.04 -9.39 -14.40
CA MET A 74 -2.51 -10.65 -13.85
C MET A 74 -1.41 -11.27 -14.71
N ASN A 75 -1.22 -10.77 -15.94
CA ASN A 75 -0.12 -11.13 -16.83
C ASN A 75 1.04 -10.12 -16.76
N SER A 76 1.12 -9.33 -15.69
CA SER A 76 2.12 -8.28 -15.51
C SER A 76 2.71 -8.29 -14.09
N ALA A 77 3.70 -7.43 -13.86
CA ALA A 77 4.28 -7.21 -12.53
C ALA A 77 3.24 -6.87 -11.44
N LEU A 78 2.10 -6.27 -11.83
CA LEU A 78 1.03 -5.91 -10.90
C LEU A 78 0.27 -7.11 -10.33
N LYS A 79 0.42 -8.30 -10.93
CA LYS A 79 -0.15 -9.55 -10.40
C LYS A 79 0.22 -9.73 -8.93
N GLU A 80 1.47 -9.48 -8.55
CA GLU A 80 1.98 -9.73 -7.20
C GLU A 80 1.35 -8.84 -6.13
N LEU A 81 0.93 -7.64 -6.53
CA LEU A 81 0.33 -6.64 -5.66
C LEU A 81 -1.15 -6.91 -5.35
N MET A 82 -1.85 -7.65 -6.21
CA MET A 82 -3.29 -7.86 -6.09
C MET A 82 -3.66 -8.53 -4.75
N PRO A 83 -4.56 -7.95 -3.93
CA PRO A 83 -5.00 -8.52 -2.65
C PRO A 83 -5.88 -9.79 -2.79
N VAL A 84 -6.40 -10.05 -3.98
CA VAL A 84 -7.33 -11.16 -4.24
C VAL A 84 -6.87 -12.04 -5.40
N GLU A 85 -7.37 -13.26 -5.45
CA GLU A 85 -7.30 -14.13 -6.61
C GLU A 85 -8.60 -13.97 -7.39
N LEU A 86 -8.49 -13.56 -8.66
CA LEU A 86 -9.64 -13.33 -9.53
C LEU A 86 -10.15 -14.68 -10.06
N ASP A 87 -11.45 -14.73 -10.36
CA ASP A 87 -12.07 -15.88 -11.02
C ASP A 87 -12.11 -15.63 -12.53
N ASP A 88 -11.10 -16.14 -13.21
CA ASP A 88 -10.88 -15.95 -14.66
C ASP A 88 -11.98 -16.60 -15.52
N ALA A 89 -12.81 -17.50 -14.95
CA ALA A 89 -13.97 -18.07 -15.64
C ALA A 89 -15.09 -17.03 -15.88
N LYS A 90 -15.07 -15.89 -15.17
CA LYS A 90 -16.04 -14.81 -15.29
C LYS A 90 -15.33 -13.47 -15.51
N PRO A 91 -14.73 -13.27 -16.70
CA PRO A 91 -13.78 -12.19 -16.95
C PRO A 91 -14.37 -10.78 -16.85
N THR A 92 -15.67 -10.66 -17.10
CA THR A 92 -16.41 -9.39 -17.00
C THR A 92 -17.12 -9.23 -15.66
N GLY A 93 -16.82 -10.07 -14.66
CA GLY A 93 -17.47 -10.09 -13.36
C GLY A 93 -18.88 -10.70 -13.38
N VAL A 94 -19.64 -10.41 -12.33
CA VAL A 94 -20.99 -10.93 -12.09
C VAL A 94 -21.98 -9.78 -12.03
N GLY A 95 -22.94 -9.76 -12.97
CA GLY A 95 -24.11 -8.89 -12.91
C GLY A 95 -25.21 -9.49 -12.03
N LEU A 96 -25.92 -8.62 -11.31
CA LEU A 96 -27.00 -9.01 -10.39
C LEU A 96 -28.33 -8.45 -10.88
N GLN A 97 -29.39 -9.24 -10.76
CA GLN A 97 -30.75 -8.78 -11.07
C GLN A 97 -31.27 -7.84 -9.98
N ASN A 98 -30.97 -8.15 -8.72
CA ASN A 98 -31.35 -7.36 -7.55
C ASN A 98 -30.13 -6.60 -7.01
N GLU A 99 -30.41 -5.50 -6.31
CA GLU A 99 -29.36 -4.76 -5.58
C GLU A 99 -28.79 -5.64 -4.46
N SER A 100 -27.46 -5.69 -4.37
CA SER A 100 -26.77 -6.33 -3.26
C SER A 100 -25.87 -5.34 -2.55
N VAL A 101 -25.51 -5.61 -1.29
CA VAL A 101 -24.78 -4.65 -0.43
C VAL A 101 -23.45 -5.22 0.04
N LEU A 102 -22.53 -4.32 0.37
CA LEU A 102 -21.29 -4.68 1.04
C LEU A 102 -21.58 -4.96 2.51
N THR A 103 -21.19 -6.14 2.99
CA THR A 103 -21.19 -6.45 4.42
C THR A 103 -19.78 -6.34 4.96
N LEU A 104 -19.59 -5.55 6.03
CA LEU A 104 -18.29 -5.46 6.69
C LEU A 104 -17.89 -6.83 7.28
N SER A 105 -16.61 -7.17 7.14
CA SER A 105 -16.01 -8.28 7.89
C SER A 105 -15.73 -7.85 9.33
N ASN A 106 -15.32 -8.79 10.18
CA ASN A 106 -14.84 -8.46 11.54
C ASN A 106 -13.68 -7.46 11.51
N ARG A 107 -12.74 -7.60 10.55
CA ARG A 107 -11.64 -6.64 10.38
C ARG A 107 -12.14 -5.29 9.87
N GLY A 108 -13.11 -5.29 8.96
CA GLY A 108 -13.70 -4.07 8.43
C GLY A 108 -14.48 -3.23 9.44
N ARG A 109 -15.11 -3.84 10.45
CA ARG A 109 -15.86 -3.07 11.47
C ARG A 109 -15.02 -2.03 12.20
N GLY A 110 -13.80 -2.42 12.59
CA GLY A 110 -12.87 -1.55 13.33
C GLY A 110 -11.85 -0.81 12.45
N HIS A 111 -11.82 -1.02 11.14
CA HIS A 111 -10.79 -0.45 10.28
C HIS A 111 -11.07 1.01 9.89
N LEU A 112 -10.04 1.85 9.87
CA LEU A 112 -10.16 3.29 9.58
C LEU A 112 -10.85 3.58 8.23
N LEU A 113 -10.50 2.82 7.18
CA LEU A 113 -11.06 3.01 5.83
C LEU A 113 -12.58 2.84 5.75
N THR A 114 -13.14 2.06 6.66
CA THR A 114 -14.55 1.67 6.68
C THR A 114 -15.32 2.36 7.80
N ARG A 115 -14.72 3.37 8.44
CA ARG A 115 -15.26 4.05 9.61
C ARG A 115 -16.03 5.32 9.24
N PHE A 116 -17.35 5.21 9.11
CA PHE A 116 -18.26 6.35 8.98
C PHE A 116 -18.74 6.91 10.33
N ASP A 117 -18.67 6.10 11.39
CA ASP A 117 -18.96 6.51 12.75
C ASP A 117 -17.93 5.92 13.73
N ALA A 118 -17.73 6.54 14.89
CA ALA A 118 -16.83 6.03 15.91
C ALA A 118 -17.41 4.80 16.63
N ASP A 119 -18.73 4.70 16.73
CA ASP A 119 -19.42 3.53 17.26
C ASP A 119 -19.52 2.44 16.17
N GLU A 120 -18.99 1.25 16.45
CA GLU A 120 -18.96 0.14 15.48
C GLU A 120 -20.35 -0.36 15.08
N MET A 121 -21.31 -0.34 16.01
CA MET A 121 -22.68 -0.79 15.76
C MET A 121 -23.42 0.22 14.87
N VAL A 122 -23.27 1.52 15.15
CA VAL A 122 -23.79 2.59 14.29
C VAL A 122 -23.13 2.53 12.91
N ASN A 123 -21.81 2.32 12.87
CA ASN A 123 -21.08 2.20 11.60
C ASN A 123 -21.62 1.03 10.76
N GLU A 124 -21.84 -0.16 11.35
CA GLU A 124 -22.42 -1.30 10.64
C GLU A 124 -23.82 -0.98 10.10
N GLN A 125 -24.65 -0.27 10.87
CA GLN A 125 -25.98 0.17 10.41
C GLN A 125 -25.87 1.13 9.22
N ILE A 126 -24.94 2.09 9.25
CA ILE A 126 -24.67 2.99 8.11
C ILE A 126 -24.33 2.17 6.86
N TRP A 127 -23.41 1.21 6.97
CA TRP A 127 -23.02 0.35 5.85
C TRP A 127 -24.20 -0.45 5.26
N LYS A 128 -25.13 -0.92 6.09
CA LYS A 128 -26.34 -1.62 5.63
C LYS A 128 -27.33 -0.70 4.91
N MET A 129 -27.34 0.60 5.22
CA MET A 129 -28.21 1.58 4.58
C MET A 129 -27.62 2.19 3.31
N LEU A 130 -26.32 1.98 3.05
CA LEU A 130 -25.70 2.49 1.83
C LEU A 130 -26.35 1.87 0.59
N PRO A 131 -26.58 2.65 -0.47
CA PRO A 131 -26.96 2.13 -1.77
C PRO A 131 -26.00 1.01 -2.19
N GLY A 132 -26.56 -0.10 -2.63
CA GLY A 132 -25.83 -1.28 -3.03
C GLY A 132 -25.29 -1.18 -4.45
N PHE A 133 -24.93 -2.35 -4.98
CA PHE A 133 -24.36 -2.55 -6.29
C PHE A 133 -25.14 -3.62 -7.07
N TYR A 134 -25.03 -3.55 -8.39
CA TYR A 134 -25.65 -4.49 -9.34
C TYR A 134 -24.59 -5.26 -10.14
N TRP A 135 -23.32 -5.02 -9.82
CA TRP A 135 -22.19 -5.69 -10.45
C TRP A 135 -21.04 -5.78 -9.46
N SER A 136 -20.34 -6.91 -9.50
CA SER A 136 -19.09 -7.10 -8.78
C SER A 136 -18.09 -7.90 -9.61
N THR A 137 -16.82 -7.73 -9.31
CA THR A 137 -15.73 -8.52 -9.89
C THR A 137 -15.83 -9.96 -9.45
N ALA A 138 -15.53 -10.90 -10.33
CA ALA A 138 -15.46 -12.30 -9.97
C ALA A 138 -14.15 -12.56 -9.22
N VAL A 139 -14.27 -12.94 -7.94
CA VAL A 139 -13.14 -13.20 -7.04
C VAL A 139 -13.25 -14.63 -6.52
N ALA A 140 -12.16 -15.40 -6.66
CA ALA A 140 -12.07 -16.74 -6.11
C ALA A 140 -11.86 -16.70 -4.60
N LYS A 141 -10.87 -15.93 -4.11
CA LYS A 141 -10.55 -15.81 -2.68
C LYS A 141 -9.63 -14.62 -2.41
N SER A 142 -9.43 -14.26 -1.14
CA SER A 142 -8.35 -13.35 -0.75
C SER A 142 -7.00 -14.05 -0.80
N ARG A 143 -5.93 -13.32 -1.14
CA ARG A 143 -4.57 -13.83 -1.07
C ARG A 143 -4.00 -13.76 0.36
N PRO A 144 -3.03 -14.63 0.71
CA PRO A 144 -2.32 -14.54 1.99
C PRO A 144 -1.74 -13.13 2.24
N GLY A 145 -1.81 -12.70 3.50
CA GLY A 145 -1.37 -11.36 3.90
C GLY A 145 -2.33 -10.22 3.54
N SER A 146 -3.52 -10.52 3.01
CA SER A 146 -4.55 -9.52 2.74
C SER A 146 -5.57 -9.45 3.88
N GLU A 147 -6.01 -8.24 4.21
CA GLU A 147 -7.13 -8.01 5.12
C GLU A 147 -8.39 -7.71 4.32
N VAL A 148 -9.39 -8.59 4.43
CA VAL A 148 -10.70 -8.38 3.81
C VAL A 148 -11.51 -7.48 4.72
N LEU A 149 -11.90 -6.31 4.23
CA LEU A 149 -12.68 -5.31 4.98
C LEU A 149 -14.18 -5.44 4.71
N ALA A 150 -14.58 -5.76 3.49
CA ALA A 150 -15.97 -6.00 3.15
C ALA A 150 -16.12 -7.13 2.12
N VAL A 151 -17.25 -7.82 2.22
CA VAL A 151 -17.61 -8.96 1.38
C VAL A 151 -18.98 -8.75 0.75
N HIS A 152 -19.27 -9.51 -0.29
CA HIS A 152 -20.62 -9.62 -0.84
C HIS A 152 -21.61 -10.15 0.22
N SER A 153 -22.80 -9.55 0.33
CA SER A 153 -23.81 -9.98 1.32
C SER A 153 -24.37 -11.38 1.04
N GLU A 154 -24.64 -11.68 -0.23
CA GLU A 154 -25.28 -12.93 -0.66
C GLU A 154 -24.32 -13.97 -1.24
N LEU A 155 -23.46 -13.58 -2.20
CA LEU A 155 -22.64 -14.55 -2.92
C LEU A 155 -21.56 -15.18 -2.04
N ARG A 156 -21.42 -16.50 -2.19
CA ARG A 156 -20.45 -17.34 -1.50
C ARG A 156 -19.89 -18.39 -2.45
N ASN A 157 -18.70 -18.87 -2.15
CA ASN A 157 -18.09 -20.05 -2.75
C ASN A 157 -17.49 -20.94 -1.65
N GLN A 158 -16.70 -21.95 -2.03
CA GLN A 158 -16.05 -22.88 -1.10
C GLN A 158 -15.11 -22.21 -0.07
N TRP A 159 -14.66 -20.97 -0.32
CA TRP A 159 -13.80 -20.18 0.57
C TRP A 159 -14.60 -19.18 1.45
N GLY A 160 -15.93 -19.16 1.34
CA GLY A 160 -16.80 -18.28 2.10
C GLY A 160 -17.44 -17.17 1.26
N ARG A 161 -17.73 -16.02 1.88
CA ARG A 161 -18.29 -14.85 1.17
C ARG A 161 -17.24 -14.19 0.29
N ILE A 162 -17.66 -13.72 -0.88
CA ILE A 162 -16.76 -13.15 -1.89
C ILE A 162 -16.15 -11.83 -1.39
N PRO A 163 -14.81 -11.70 -1.27
CA PRO A 163 -14.16 -10.44 -0.91
C PRO A 163 -14.33 -9.37 -1.97
N LEU A 164 -14.85 -8.20 -1.58
CA LEU A 164 -15.09 -7.07 -2.49
C LEU A 164 -14.41 -5.77 -2.05
N LEU A 165 -13.93 -5.70 -0.81
CA LEU A 165 -13.04 -4.65 -0.34
C LEU A 165 -11.91 -5.33 0.45
N ALA A 166 -10.69 -5.27 -0.07
CA ALA A 166 -9.53 -5.90 0.55
C ALA A 166 -8.32 -4.99 0.46
N ILE A 167 -7.46 -5.05 1.47
CA ILE A 167 -6.20 -4.30 1.51
C ILE A 167 -5.03 -5.26 1.74
N ARG A 168 -3.84 -4.83 1.32
CA ARG A 168 -2.59 -5.55 1.55
C ARG A 168 -1.41 -4.58 1.57
N SER A 169 -0.40 -4.86 2.37
CA SER A 169 0.91 -4.17 2.29
C SER A 169 1.74 -4.78 1.16
N ALA A 170 2.42 -3.94 0.37
CA ALA A 170 3.34 -4.40 -0.66
C ALA A 170 4.61 -3.57 -0.61
N GLY A 171 5.71 -4.21 -0.23
CA GLY A 171 6.93 -3.51 0.20
C GLY A 171 6.58 -2.40 1.20
N ARG A 172 6.97 -1.18 0.85
CA ARG A 172 6.73 0.02 1.65
C ARG A 172 5.34 0.59 1.43
N GLY A 173 4.66 0.27 0.33
CA GLY A 173 3.37 0.84 -0.05
C GLY A 173 2.17 0.07 0.51
N LYS A 174 1.00 0.49 0.04
CA LYS A 174 -0.30 -0.11 0.37
C LYS A 174 -1.07 -0.35 -0.91
N VAL A 175 -1.82 -1.43 -0.93
CA VAL A 175 -2.69 -1.81 -2.05
C VAL A 175 -4.11 -1.98 -1.54
N LEU A 176 -5.07 -1.40 -2.25
CA LEU A 176 -6.50 -1.56 -2.02
C LEU A 176 -7.15 -2.15 -3.27
N PHE A 177 -8.03 -3.11 -3.07
CA PHE A 177 -8.91 -3.66 -4.09
C PHE A 177 -10.35 -3.34 -3.74
N MET A 178 -11.08 -2.70 -4.66
CA MET A 178 -12.52 -2.47 -4.57
C MET A 178 -13.22 -3.13 -5.76
N GLY A 179 -13.76 -4.32 -5.53
CA GLY A 179 -14.37 -5.17 -6.57
C GLY A 179 -15.76 -4.75 -7.03
N THR A 180 -16.15 -3.49 -6.84
CA THR A 180 -17.41 -2.93 -7.33
C THR A 180 -17.22 -1.48 -7.77
N ASP A 181 -17.95 -1.07 -8.81
CA ASP A 181 -17.90 0.27 -9.41
C ASP A 181 -18.96 1.22 -8.83
N SER A 182 -19.68 0.80 -7.79
CA SER A 182 -20.93 1.42 -7.37
C SER A 182 -20.81 2.43 -6.22
N ALA A 183 -19.59 2.73 -5.76
CA ALA A 183 -19.35 3.69 -4.65
C ALA A 183 -19.97 5.08 -4.90
N TRP A 184 -20.03 5.53 -6.16
CA TRP A 184 -20.66 6.79 -6.55
C TRP A 184 -22.15 6.85 -6.16
N ARG A 185 -22.83 5.70 -6.04
CA ARG A 185 -24.24 5.62 -5.63
C ARG A 185 -24.43 6.05 -4.19
N TRP A 186 -23.40 6.03 -3.36
CA TRP A 186 -23.45 6.52 -1.98
C TRP A 186 -23.72 8.02 -1.87
N ARG A 187 -23.81 8.72 -3.00
CA ARG A 187 -24.32 10.10 -3.08
C ARG A 187 -25.84 10.22 -3.05
N ARG A 188 -26.56 9.13 -3.26
CA ARG A 188 -28.02 9.13 -3.35
C ARG A 188 -28.65 9.54 -2.01
N GLY A 189 -29.42 10.63 -2.02
CA GLY A 189 -30.20 11.09 -0.87
C GLY A 189 -29.41 11.77 0.25
N VAL A 190 -28.07 11.81 0.16
CA VAL A 190 -27.19 12.38 1.19
C VAL A 190 -25.98 13.13 0.61
N GLU A 191 -25.98 13.35 -0.71
CA GLU A 191 -24.90 13.98 -1.49
C GLU A 191 -23.52 13.45 -1.06
N ASP A 192 -22.59 14.31 -0.68
CA ASP A 192 -21.20 13.89 -0.52
C ASP A 192 -20.88 13.26 0.84
N LYS A 193 -21.84 13.07 1.74
CA LYS A 193 -21.61 12.60 3.12
C LYS A 193 -20.79 11.32 3.22
N PHE A 194 -21.16 10.26 2.50
CA PHE A 194 -20.50 8.94 2.60
C PHE A 194 -19.50 8.69 1.49
N HIS A 195 -19.82 9.09 0.25
CA HIS A 195 -18.92 8.94 -0.89
C HIS A 195 -17.61 9.70 -0.69
N TYR A 196 -17.69 11.01 -0.39
CA TYR A 196 -16.50 11.83 -0.19
C TYR A 196 -15.72 11.39 1.05
N ARG A 197 -16.42 11.04 2.14
CA ARG A 197 -15.78 10.55 3.37
C ARG A 197 -15.02 9.25 3.14
N PHE A 198 -15.58 8.30 2.39
CA PHE A 198 -14.87 7.07 2.05
C PHE A 198 -13.61 7.35 1.23
N TRP A 199 -13.73 8.04 0.09
CA TRP A 199 -12.58 8.28 -0.78
C TRP A 199 -11.53 9.19 -0.17
N SER A 200 -11.93 10.17 0.65
CA SER A 200 -10.98 10.99 1.42
C SER A 200 -10.18 10.16 2.42
N GLN A 201 -10.80 9.17 3.07
CA GLN A 201 -10.11 8.26 3.97
C GLN A 201 -9.20 7.31 3.21
N VAL A 202 -9.64 6.79 2.06
CA VAL A 202 -8.81 5.99 1.15
C VAL A 202 -7.58 6.80 0.73
N ALA A 203 -7.75 7.98 0.13
CA ALA A 203 -6.64 8.81 -0.32
C ALA A 203 -5.64 9.09 0.82
N ARG A 204 -6.13 9.53 1.99
CA ARG A 204 -5.27 9.79 3.16
C ARG A 204 -4.53 8.54 3.64
N TRP A 205 -5.21 7.40 3.75
CA TRP A 205 -4.60 6.16 4.23
C TRP A 205 -3.58 5.59 3.24
N MET A 206 -3.86 5.71 1.95
CA MET A 206 -2.98 5.26 0.87
C MET A 206 -1.74 6.17 0.74
N ALA A 207 -1.88 7.48 0.96
CA ALA A 207 -0.77 8.45 0.91
C ALA A 207 0.04 8.56 2.23
N HIS A 208 -0.50 8.03 3.35
CA HIS A 208 0.03 8.28 4.70
C HIS A 208 1.54 8.01 4.86
N LYS A 209 2.05 6.91 4.27
CA LYS A 209 3.46 6.54 4.40
C LYS A 209 4.43 7.45 3.65
N ARG A 210 3.91 8.27 2.74
CA ARG A 210 4.69 9.20 1.94
C ARG A 210 4.73 10.59 2.55
N HIS A 211 3.63 11.02 3.17
CA HIS A 211 3.57 12.32 3.85
C HIS A 211 4.47 12.43 5.09
N LEU A 212 4.79 11.29 5.73
CA LEU A 212 5.79 11.26 6.81
C LEU A 212 7.23 11.56 6.32
N ALA A 213 7.49 11.52 5.00
CA ALA A 213 8.80 11.73 4.38
C ALA A 213 9.08 13.19 3.98
N GLU A 214 8.02 13.97 3.75
CA GLU A 214 8.11 15.25 3.03
C GLU A 214 8.88 16.32 3.83
N LYS A 215 8.99 16.15 5.15
CA LYS A 215 9.70 17.11 6.00
C LYS A 215 11.22 16.97 5.98
N GLU A 216 11.77 15.82 5.56
CA GLU A 216 13.22 15.54 5.65
C GLU A 216 13.83 14.95 4.36
N GLY A 217 13.01 14.59 3.35
CA GLY A 217 13.49 14.06 2.06
C GLY A 217 14.09 12.64 2.13
N ILE A 218 14.28 12.09 3.32
CA ILE A 218 14.83 10.75 3.57
C ILE A 218 13.80 9.91 4.33
N ARG A 219 13.69 8.62 3.96
CA ARG A 219 12.92 7.63 4.71
C ARG A 219 13.75 6.40 5.03
N LEU A 220 14.06 6.20 6.30
CA LEU A 220 14.67 4.98 6.78
C LEU A 220 13.62 3.92 7.17
N SER A 221 13.87 2.67 6.79
CA SER A 221 13.22 1.49 7.36
C SER A 221 14.26 0.45 7.74
N PHE A 222 13.90 -0.40 8.69
CA PHE A 222 14.73 -1.53 9.12
C PHE A 222 13.90 -2.82 9.13
N THR A 223 14.54 -3.92 8.78
CA THR A 223 13.98 -5.28 8.92
C THR A 223 14.96 -6.14 9.71
N PRO A 224 14.54 -6.83 10.79
CA PRO A 224 13.18 -6.86 11.35
C PRO A 224 12.77 -5.54 12.05
N GLU A 225 11.46 -5.27 12.15
CA GLU A 225 10.93 -4.06 12.82
C GLU A 225 11.19 -4.04 14.34
N THR A 226 11.40 -5.21 14.94
CA THR A 226 11.74 -5.37 16.37
C THR A 226 13.01 -6.21 16.51
N PRO A 227 14.17 -5.63 16.18
CA PRO A 227 15.42 -6.37 16.18
C PRO A 227 15.83 -6.79 17.59
N LYS A 228 16.54 -7.91 17.65
CA LYS A 228 17.18 -8.44 18.85
C LYS A 228 18.69 -8.36 18.71
N VAL A 229 19.37 -8.40 19.84
CA VAL A 229 20.83 -8.54 19.87
C VAL A 229 21.24 -9.78 19.09
N GLY A 230 22.15 -9.61 18.13
CA GLY A 230 22.61 -10.66 17.24
C GLY A 230 21.80 -10.85 15.95
N ASP A 231 20.69 -10.13 15.75
CA ASP A 231 19.98 -10.13 14.47
C ASP A 231 20.79 -9.33 13.43
N THR A 232 20.79 -9.77 12.16
CA THR A 232 21.21 -8.89 11.05
C THR A 232 20.06 -7.96 10.70
N VAL A 233 20.24 -6.66 10.94
CA VAL A 233 19.27 -5.62 10.65
C VAL A 233 19.56 -5.01 9.29
N PHE A 234 18.65 -5.22 8.35
CA PHE A 234 18.71 -4.61 7.02
C PHE A 234 18.14 -3.20 7.10
N LEU A 235 18.98 -2.20 6.88
CA LEU A 235 18.61 -0.79 6.83
C LEU A 235 18.42 -0.37 5.37
N GLN A 236 17.30 0.28 5.08
CA GLN A 236 16.97 0.75 3.75
C GLN A 236 16.50 2.21 3.83
N ALA A 237 17.27 3.11 3.24
CA ALA A 237 16.97 4.52 3.11
C ALA A 237 16.41 4.80 1.71
N THR A 238 15.26 5.48 1.62
CA THR A 238 14.80 6.09 0.38
C THR A 238 15.12 7.57 0.44
N VAL A 239 15.92 8.08 -0.50
CA VAL A 239 16.39 9.46 -0.52
C VAL A 239 15.80 10.18 -1.73
N LEU A 240 15.31 11.40 -1.50
CA LEU A 240 14.79 12.29 -2.54
C LEU A 240 15.66 13.55 -2.63
N ASP A 241 15.92 14.04 -3.84
CA ASP A 241 16.61 15.30 -4.10
C ASP A 241 15.76 16.53 -3.67
N GLU A 242 16.30 17.73 -3.85
CA GLU A 242 15.60 18.99 -3.54
C GLU A 242 14.28 19.14 -4.31
N ALA A 243 14.20 18.60 -5.52
CA ALA A 243 13.02 18.65 -6.39
C ALA A 243 11.99 17.55 -6.08
N GLY A 244 12.29 16.64 -5.16
CA GLY A 244 11.43 15.53 -4.75
C GLY A 244 11.52 14.30 -5.66
N PHE A 245 12.55 14.21 -6.51
CA PHE A 245 12.83 13.01 -7.31
C PHE A 245 13.69 12.03 -6.52
N PRO A 246 13.56 10.71 -6.78
CA PRO A 246 14.48 9.74 -6.20
C PRO A 246 15.92 10.07 -6.56
N LEU A 247 16.79 10.11 -5.55
CA LEU A 247 18.20 10.39 -5.73
C LEU A 247 18.90 9.16 -6.31
N GLU A 248 19.24 9.18 -7.59
CA GLU A 248 20.02 8.12 -8.25
C GLU A 248 21.49 8.56 -8.41
N ASN A 249 22.44 7.65 -8.17
CA ASN A 249 23.90 7.89 -8.20
C ASN A 249 24.42 9.01 -7.27
N GLY A 250 23.70 9.33 -6.20
CA GLY A 250 24.12 10.32 -5.19
C GLY A 250 24.93 9.71 -4.03
N GLU A 251 25.70 10.56 -3.34
CA GLU A 251 26.41 10.19 -2.11
C GLU A 251 25.45 10.22 -0.91
N VAL A 252 25.25 9.07 -0.27
CA VAL A 252 24.41 8.93 0.93
C VAL A 252 25.25 8.32 2.05
N ASN A 253 25.45 9.09 3.11
CA ASN A 253 26.25 8.71 4.26
C ASN A 253 25.36 8.33 5.43
N GLY A 254 25.77 7.33 6.21
CA GLY A 254 25.07 6.93 7.41
C GLY A 254 25.98 6.87 8.63
N ALA A 255 25.41 7.11 9.80
CA ALA A 255 26.08 6.90 11.08
C ALA A 255 25.10 6.27 12.06
N ILE A 256 25.62 5.42 12.94
CA ILE A 256 24.86 4.82 14.03
C ILE A 256 25.62 4.98 15.35
N VAL A 257 24.92 5.42 16.38
CA VAL A 257 25.45 5.60 17.74
C VAL A 257 24.72 4.65 18.67
N SER A 258 25.51 3.79 19.32
CA SER A 258 25.02 2.80 20.28
C SER A 258 24.54 3.44 21.59
N PRO A 259 23.76 2.71 22.41
CA PRO A 259 23.33 3.18 23.74
C PRO A 259 24.50 3.58 24.66
N THR A 260 25.68 2.99 24.44
CA THR A 260 26.90 3.29 25.20
C THR A 260 27.69 4.49 24.65
N GLY A 261 27.19 5.15 23.60
CA GLY A 261 27.81 6.33 22.97
C GLY A 261 28.90 6.01 21.94
N ARG A 262 29.14 4.73 21.63
CA ARG A 262 30.06 4.33 20.56
C ARG A 262 29.39 4.57 19.20
N GLY A 263 30.00 5.42 18.37
CA GLY A 263 29.58 5.69 16.99
C GLY A 263 30.29 4.80 15.97
N GLU A 264 29.59 4.47 14.88
CA GLU A 264 30.07 3.73 13.71
C GLU A 264 29.49 4.36 12.43
N GLN A 265 30.28 4.41 11.35
CA GLN A 265 29.78 4.82 10.04
C GLN A 265 29.11 3.64 9.34
N LEU A 266 27.99 3.91 8.68
CA LEU A 266 27.28 2.96 7.83
C LEU A 266 27.58 3.29 6.37
N GLU A 267 28.11 2.31 5.64
CA GLU A 267 28.25 2.41 4.19
C GLU A 267 26.93 2.04 3.53
N LEU A 268 26.25 3.05 2.97
CA LEU A 268 25.01 2.85 2.21
C LEU A 268 25.33 2.68 0.73
N SER A 269 24.90 1.56 0.16
CA SER A 269 25.04 1.29 -1.27
C SER A 269 23.70 1.49 -1.98
N GLU A 270 23.72 2.15 -3.14
CA GLU A 270 22.53 2.26 -3.99
C GLU A 270 22.08 0.87 -4.45
N VAL A 271 20.78 0.61 -4.35
CA VAL A 271 20.16 -0.62 -4.81
C VAL A 271 19.88 -0.49 -6.30
N GLU A 272 20.46 -1.36 -7.12
CA GLU A 272 20.24 -1.34 -8.56
C GLU A 272 18.75 -1.46 -8.91
N GLY A 273 18.26 -0.51 -9.70
CA GLY A 273 16.84 -0.41 -10.03
C GLY A 273 15.92 0.04 -8.89
N GLY A 274 16.52 0.34 -7.73
CA GLY A 274 15.92 1.01 -6.60
C GLY A 274 15.63 2.46 -6.93
N TRP A 275 14.42 2.93 -6.65
CA TRP A 275 14.04 4.31 -6.87
C TRP A 275 14.71 5.17 -5.80
N GLY A 276 15.95 5.60 -5.99
CA GLY A 276 16.73 6.32 -4.96
C GLY A 276 16.77 5.59 -3.62
N VAL A 277 16.90 4.27 -3.71
CA VAL A 277 16.95 3.38 -2.56
C VAL A 277 18.40 3.04 -2.29
N TYR A 278 18.81 3.24 -1.05
CA TYR A 278 20.11 2.87 -0.54
C TYR A 278 19.94 1.86 0.58
N SER A 279 20.83 0.87 0.66
CA SER A 279 20.76 -0.18 1.66
C SER A 279 22.11 -0.42 2.32
N THR A 280 22.03 -0.85 3.57
CA THR A 280 23.18 -1.31 4.37
C THR A 280 22.70 -2.34 5.39
N GLU A 281 23.63 -3.06 6.00
CA GLU A 281 23.35 -4.07 7.01
C GLU A 281 24.08 -3.74 8.30
N PHE A 282 23.41 -3.95 9.43
CA PHE A 282 23.95 -3.65 10.74
C PHE A 282 23.60 -4.79 11.72
N SER A 283 24.56 -5.24 12.51
CA SER A 283 24.34 -6.26 13.54
C SER A 283 24.53 -5.65 14.93
N PRO A 284 23.47 -5.42 15.71
CA PRO A 284 23.57 -4.73 16.99
C PRO A 284 24.27 -5.62 18.03
N PRO A 285 25.40 -5.17 18.60
CA PRO A 285 26.15 -5.95 19.59
C PRO A 285 25.49 -5.91 20.98
N GLU A 286 24.62 -4.94 21.23
CA GLU A 286 23.98 -4.70 22.52
C GLU A 286 22.52 -4.27 22.37
N GLY A 287 21.76 -4.38 23.46
CA GLY A 287 20.35 -3.98 23.50
C GLY A 287 20.19 -2.55 24.01
N GLY A 288 19.18 -1.85 23.51
CA GLY A 288 18.89 -0.46 23.87
C GLY A 288 18.56 0.42 22.66
N PRO A 289 18.41 1.74 22.88
CA PRO A 289 18.17 2.70 21.80
C PRO A 289 19.48 3.06 21.07
N PHE A 290 19.53 2.75 19.78
CA PHE A 290 20.56 3.24 18.85
C PHE A 290 20.04 4.51 18.17
N GLU A 291 20.88 5.53 18.03
CA GLU A 291 20.58 6.72 17.22
C GLU A 291 21.17 6.52 15.83
N ILE A 292 20.37 6.76 14.79
CA ILE A 292 20.78 6.61 13.39
C ILE A 292 20.65 7.97 12.71
N THR A 293 21.70 8.37 12.01
CA THR A 293 21.74 9.55 11.15
C THR A 293 21.97 9.11 9.72
N ILE A 294 21.17 9.62 8.78
CA ILE A 294 21.38 9.45 7.34
C ILE A 294 21.44 10.83 6.70
N GLU A 295 22.44 11.09 5.87
CA GLU A 295 22.71 12.40 5.26
C GLU A 295 22.97 12.23 3.76
N ALA A 296 22.43 13.16 2.96
CA ALA A 296 22.81 13.36 1.57
C ALA A 296 23.24 14.83 1.42
N PRO A 297 24.52 15.15 1.70
CA PRO A 297 24.99 16.52 1.87
C PRO A 297 24.81 17.40 0.62
N GLU A 298 24.99 16.82 -0.57
CA GLU A 298 24.84 17.52 -1.85
C GLU A 298 23.38 17.94 -2.15
N HIS A 299 22.41 17.45 -1.37
CA HIS A 299 20.98 17.68 -1.57
C HIS A 299 20.30 18.29 -0.34
N ASP A 300 21.08 18.76 0.65
CA ASP A 300 20.59 19.34 1.91
C ASP A 300 19.54 18.45 2.61
N ARG A 301 19.80 17.14 2.65
CA ARG A 301 18.93 16.16 3.31
C ARG A 301 19.62 15.52 4.49
N GLU A 302 18.92 15.49 5.62
CA GLU A 302 19.34 14.83 6.85
C GLU A 302 18.12 14.20 7.55
N LEU A 303 18.29 12.98 8.05
CA LEU A 303 17.32 12.28 8.90
C LEU A 303 18.02 11.76 10.15
N LYS A 304 17.47 12.10 11.31
CA LYS A 304 17.88 11.54 12.61
C LYS A 304 16.75 10.75 13.23
N THR A 305 17.00 9.49 13.58
CA THR A 305 15.97 8.61 14.16
C THR A 305 16.54 7.63 15.19
N LYS A 306 15.67 6.84 15.82
CA LYS A 306 16.04 5.87 16.86
C LYS A 306 15.58 4.46 16.50
N LEU A 307 16.47 3.49 16.68
CA LEU A 307 16.20 2.06 16.57
C LEU A 307 16.32 1.42 17.95
N THR A 308 15.26 0.77 18.44
CA THR A 308 15.32 0.07 19.73
C THR A 308 15.58 -1.42 19.52
N VAL A 309 16.71 -1.90 20.03
CA VAL A 309 17.10 -3.31 19.97
C VAL A 309 16.76 -3.99 21.30
N SER A 310 16.06 -5.11 21.22
CA SER A 310 15.64 -5.88 22.39
C SER A 310 16.67 -6.95 22.78
N LEU A 311 16.81 -7.19 24.09
CA LEU A 311 17.61 -8.31 24.57
C LEU A 311 16.83 -9.62 24.38
N PRO A 312 17.45 -10.70 23.87
CA PRO A 312 16.81 -12.00 23.85
C PRO A 312 16.49 -12.42 25.29
N LYS A 313 15.19 -12.56 25.61
CA LYS A 313 14.76 -13.17 26.86
C LYS A 313 15.26 -14.61 26.85
N ARG A 314 16.31 -14.91 27.62
CA ARG A 314 16.64 -16.31 27.94
C ARG A 314 15.45 -16.90 28.67
N GLU A 315 14.77 -17.87 28.05
CA GLU A 315 13.83 -18.71 28.78
C GLU A 315 14.57 -19.31 29.98
N LYS A 316 14.10 -19.01 31.18
CA LYS A 316 14.54 -19.75 32.35
C LYS A 316 13.98 -21.16 32.17
N LEU A 317 14.85 -22.18 32.14
CA LEU A 317 14.45 -23.58 32.31
C LEU A 317 13.41 -23.64 33.44
N GLY A 318 12.18 -24.00 33.09
CA GLY A 318 11.10 -24.10 34.05
C GLY A 318 11.54 -25.04 35.16
N ARG A 319 11.54 -24.56 36.40
CA ARG A 319 11.57 -25.49 37.53
C ARG A 319 10.28 -26.30 37.42
N PRO A 320 10.33 -27.64 37.34
CA PRO A 320 9.12 -28.42 37.45
C PRO A 320 8.42 -28.03 38.75
N VAL A 321 7.16 -27.63 38.64
CA VAL A 321 6.26 -27.62 39.80
C VAL A 321 6.13 -29.08 40.17
N ASN A 322 6.77 -29.51 41.27
CA ASN A 322 6.34 -30.67 42.07
C ASN A 322 7.20 -30.81 43.34
N ARG A 323 6.67 -30.35 44.48
CA ARG A 323 6.41 -31.16 45.68
C ARG A 323 5.60 -30.36 46.69
#